data_AF-A0A0Q0FEC9-F1
#
_entry.id   AF-A0A0Q0FEC9-F1
#
_cell.length_a   1.000
_cell.length_b   1.000
_cell.length_c   1.000
_cell.angle_alpha   90.00
_cell.angle_beta   90.00
_cell.angle_gamma   90.00
#
_symmetry.space_group_name_H-M   'P 1'
#
loop_
_entity.id
_entity.type
_entity.pdbx_description
1 polymer ?
#
loop_
_entity_poly.entity_id
_entity_poly.type
_entity_poly.pdbx_seq_one_letter_code
_entity_poly.pdbx_strand_id
1 'polypeptide(L)'
;MAQLNFFARILVVLTLSSTQLVHAKSDPVYDAFESYKKCIKAIKKEGKQTVSTENYKDFCKSELNHLKEVAPNSFPQIDKVIQSWLSRK
;
A
#
# COMPACT_ATOMS: atom_id res chain seq x y z
N MET A 1 41.74 19.44 -48.35
CA MET A 1 42.42 19.34 -47.05
C MET A 1 41.37 19.10 -45.97
N ALA A 2 41.69 18.22 -45.01
CA ALA A 2 40.95 17.84 -43.79
C ALA A 2 39.64 17.05 -44.00
N GLN A 3 39.69 15.71 -43.91
CA GLN A 3 39.60 14.85 -42.69
C GLN A 3 38.14 14.47 -42.39
N LEU A 4 37.70 13.26 -42.75
CA LEU A 4 37.75 12.06 -41.88
C LEU A 4 37.25 12.34 -40.45
N ASN A 5 36.04 11.86 -40.13
CA ASN A 5 35.78 10.87 -39.08
C ASN A 5 34.27 10.77 -38.83
N PHE A 6 33.65 9.68 -39.28
CA PHE A 6 33.48 8.42 -38.55
C PHE A 6 32.19 8.44 -37.72
N PHE A 7 31.30 7.54 -38.10
CA PHE A 7 30.07 7.17 -37.47
C PHE A 7 30.19 6.98 -35.95
N ALA A 8 29.03 7.10 -35.29
CA ALA A 8 28.71 6.54 -33.98
C ALA A 8 29.24 7.27 -32.74
N ARG A 9 28.42 8.19 -32.21
CA ARG A 9 28.05 8.24 -30.78
C ARG A 9 26.58 8.65 -30.70
N ILE A 10 25.68 7.71 -30.97
CA ILE A 10 24.94 7.01 -29.91
C ILE A 10 24.32 8.02 -28.92
N LEU A 11 23.13 8.52 -29.27
CA LEU A 11 21.89 8.10 -28.60
C LEU A 11 21.97 7.93 -27.07
N VAL A 12 22.50 8.89 -26.33
CA VAL A 12 22.38 8.96 -24.87
C VAL A 12 22.18 10.41 -24.42
N VAL A 13 21.06 11.00 -24.83
CA VAL A 13 20.41 12.07 -24.02
C VAL A 13 18.98 11.63 -23.73
N LEU A 14 18.83 10.34 -23.42
CA LEU A 14 17.77 9.82 -22.55
C LEU A 14 18.34 9.77 -21.14
N THR A 15 19.09 10.78 -20.70
CA THR A 15 19.32 10.98 -19.27
C THR A 15 18.01 11.49 -18.71
N LEU A 16 17.16 10.49 -18.43
CA LEU A 16 16.21 10.45 -17.35
C LEU A 16 15.87 11.85 -16.88
N SER A 17 14.74 12.34 -17.40
CA SER A 17 13.82 13.11 -16.58
C SER A 17 13.89 12.48 -15.21
N SER A 18 14.61 13.14 -14.31
CA SER A 18 14.61 12.79 -12.92
C SER A 18 13.19 13.13 -12.53
N THR A 19 12.28 12.19 -12.73
CA THR A 19 11.14 12.01 -11.85
C THR A 19 11.79 11.94 -10.49
N GLN A 20 11.95 13.13 -9.88
CA GLN A 20 11.79 13.29 -8.47
C GLN A 20 10.45 12.64 -8.21
N LEU A 21 10.50 11.32 -8.01
CA LEU A 21 9.51 10.52 -7.36
C LEU A 21 9.39 11.24 -6.04
N VAL A 22 8.44 12.19 -6.04
CA VAL A 22 7.90 12.80 -4.86
C VAL A 22 7.59 11.58 -4.01
N HIS A 23 8.47 11.31 -3.04
CA HIS A 23 8.12 10.49 -1.89
C HIS A 23 7.02 11.32 -1.23
N ALA A 24 5.81 11.26 -1.78
CA ALA A 24 4.61 11.65 -1.11
C ALA A 24 4.71 10.86 0.19
N LYS A 25 4.92 11.56 1.31
CA LYS A 25 4.92 10.94 2.63
C LYS A 25 3.64 10.11 2.65
N SER A 26 3.79 8.80 2.55
CA SER A 26 2.64 7.92 2.54
C SER A 26 1.91 8.17 3.85
N ASP A 27 0.60 8.34 3.78
CA ASP A 27 -0.19 8.57 4.98
C ASP A 27 -0.03 7.32 5.86
N PRO A 28 0.56 7.43 7.07
CA PRO A 28 0.82 6.28 7.92
C PRO A 28 -0.47 5.54 8.30
N VAL A 29 -1.61 6.25 8.33
CA VAL A 29 -2.93 5.65 8.56
C VAL A 29 -3.36 4.82 7.35
N TYR A 30 -3.14 5.34 6.14
CA TYR A 30 -3.44 4.62 4.90
C TYR A 30 -2.60 3.36 4.77
N ASP A 31 -1.29 3.44 5.05
CA ASP A 31 -0.39 2.29 4.99
C ASP A 31 -0.77 1.20 5.99
N ALA A 32 -1.07 1.59 7.23
CA ALA A 32 -1.52 0.65 8.26
C ALA A 32 -2.86 -0.01 7.87
N PHE A 33 -3.78 0.76 7.27
CA PHE A 33 -5.06 0.25 6.79
C PHE A 33 -4.91 -0.73 5.62
N GLU A 34 -4.06 -0.42 4.64
CA GLU A 34 -3.76 -1.30 3.52
C GLU A 34 -3.04 -2.58 3.98
N SER A 35 -2.16 -2.48 4.98
CA SER A 35 -1.51 -3.64 5.59
C SER A 35 -2.54 -4.60 6.21
N TYR A 36 -3.45 -4.07 7.03
CA TYR A 36 -4.54 -4.85 7.61
C TYR A 36 -5.43 -5.49 6.54
N LYS A 37 -5.82 -4.75 5.50
CA LYS A 37 -6.60 -5.29 4.36
C LYS A 37 -5.90 -6.44 3.66
N LYS A 38 -4.57 -6.34 3.44
CA LYS A 38 -3.78 -7.42 2.81
C LYS A 38 -3.81 -8.68 3.66
N CYS A 39 -3.62 -8.57 4.98
CA CYS A 39 -3.67 -9.71 5.88
C CYS A 39 -5.05 -10.42 5.85
N ILE A 40 -6.15 -9.67 5.94
CA ILE A 40 -7.50 -10.25 5.85
C ILE A 40 -7.76 -10.91 4.49
N LYS A 41 -7.30 -10.31 3.38
CA LYS A 41 -7.40 -10.91 2.05
C LYS A 41 -6.63 -12.22 1.94
N ALA A 42 -5.45 -12.31 2.56
CA ALA A 42 -4.67 -13.55 2.59
C ALA A 42 -5.43 -14.66 3.33
N ILE A 43 -5.99 -14.37 4.51
CA ILE A 43 -6.81 -15.33 5.27
C ILE A 43 -8.01 -15.83 4.44
N LYS A 44 -8.72 -14.91 3.76
CA LYS A 44 -9.84 -15.27 2.87
C LYS A 44 -9.38 -16.14 1.70
N LYS A 45 -8.22 -15.86 1.11
CA LYS A 45 -7.66 -16.61 -0.02
C LYS A 45 -7.20 -18.02 0.38
N GLU A 46 -6.63 -18.17 1.56
CA GLU A 46 -6.19 -19.47 2.08
C GLU A 46 -7.36 -20.38 2.47
N GLY A 47 -8.60 -19.87 2.52
CA GLY A 47 -9.80 -20.65 2.84
C GLY A 47 -9.83 -21.16 4.29
N LYS A 48 -8.87 -20.75 5.12
CA LYS A 48 -8.73 -21.24 6.50
C LYS A 48 -9.90 -20.83 7.38
N GLN A 49 -10.43 -19.60 7.21
CA GLN A 49 -11.48 -19.05 8.05
C GLN A 49 -12.33 -18.00 7.30
N THR A 50 -13.61 -17.91 7.65
CA THR A 50 -14.50 -16.85 7.13
C THR A 50 -14.37 -15.61 8.00
N VAL A 51 -13.78 -14.55 7.44
CA VAL A 51 -13.75 -13.23 8.08
C VAL A 51 -15.07 -12.49 7.83
N SER A 52 -15.72 -12.06 8.91
CA SER A 52 -16.96 -11.29 8.96
C SER A 52 -16.81 -10.06 9.86
N THR A 53 -17.84 -9.21 9.91
CA THR A 53 -17.91 -8.06 10.82
C THR A 53 -17.95 -8.44 12.30
N GLU A 54 -18.25 -9.70 12.62
CA GLU A 54 -18.36 -10.18 14.01
C GLU A 54 -17.01 -10.63 14.56
N ASN A 55 -16.16 -11.22 13.71
CA ASN A 55 -14.92 -11.87 14.13
C ASN A 55 -13.64 -11.20 13.62
N TYR A 56 -13.72 -10.14 12.81
CA TYR A 56 -12.53 -9.52 12.20
C TYR A 56 -11.45 -9.08 13.20
N LYS A 57 -11.85 -8.71 14.43
CA LYS A 57 -10.93 -8.27 15.49
C LYS A 57 -10.04 -9.41 16.00
N ASP A 58 -10.40 -10.66 15.74
CA ASP A 58 -9.59 -11.81 16.08
C ASP A 58 -8.49 -12.10 15.06
N PHE A 59 -8.56 -11.47 13.89
CA PHE A 59 -7.60 -11.61 12.81
C PHE A 59 -6.66 -10.42 12.74
N CYS A 60 -5.42 -10.66 12.28
CA CYS A 60 -4.45 -9.60 11.99
C CYS A 60 -4.30 -8.62 13.16
N LYS A 61 -4.25 -9.14 14.40
CA LYS A 61 -4.26 -8.35 15.64
C LYS A 61 -3.11 -7.35 15.68
N SER A 62 -1.95 -7.74 15.14
CA SER A 62 -0.76 -6.88 15.05
C SER A 62 -1.06 -5.66 14.18
N GLU A 63 -1.58 -5.86 12.97
CA GLU A 63 -1.93 -4.81 12.01
C GLU A 63 -3.08 -3.93 12.53
N LEU A 64 -4.07 -4.54 13.18
CA LEU A 64 -5.19 -3.80 13.76
C LEU A 64 -4.74 -2.94 14.96
N ASN A 65 -3.81 -3.43 15.78
CA ASN A 65 -3.23 -2.64 16.86
C ASN A 65 -2.34 -1.52 16.32
N HIS A 66 -1.56 -1.78 15.28
CA HIS A 66 -0.77 -0.74 14.61
C HIS A 66 -1.67 0.39 14.08
N LEU A 67 -2.81 0.06 13.48
CA LEU A 67 -3.85 1.04 13.10
C LEU A 67 -4.35 1.90 14.27
N LYS A 68 -4.54 1.30 15.45
CA LYS A 68 -4.93 2.05 16.66
C LYS A 68 -3.82 2.98 17.14
N GLU A 69 -2.56 2.55 17.03
CA GLU A 69 -1.41 3.34 17.46
C GLU A 69 -1.15 4.54 16.55
N VAL A 70 -1.25 4.37 15.23
CA VAL A 70 -1.01 5.46 14.27
C VAL A 70 -2.19 6.44 14.18
N ALA A 71 -3.40 5.99 14.50
CA ALA A 71 -4.62 6.78 14.36
C ALA A 71 -5.60 6.59 15.53
N PRO A 72 -5.20 6.84 16.80
CA PRO A 72 -6.03 6.52 17.97
C PRO A 72 -7.37 7.28 17.97
N ASN A 73 -7.34 8.56 17.60
CA ASN A 73 -8.54 9.41 17.55
C ASN A 73 -9.46 9.07 16.38
N SER A 74 -8.89 8.63 15.26
CA SER A 74 -9.64 8.29 14.05
C SER A 74 -10.02 6.80 13.99
N PHE A 75 -9.48 5.97 14.90
CA PHE A 75 -9.71 4.53 14.93
C PHE A 75 -11.20 4.17 14.95
N PRO A 76 -12.09 4.84 15.71
CA PRO A 76 -13.53 4.54 15.66
C PRO A 76 -14.16 4.71 14.27
N GLN A 77 -13.65 5.66 13.46
CA GLN A 77 -14.11 5.89 12.09
C GLN A 77 -13.52 4.85 11.14
N ILE A 78 -12.23 4.54 11.31
CA ILE A 78 -11.53 3.48 10.58
C ILE A 78 -12.19 2.12 10.85
N ASP A 79 -12.60 1.84 12.08
CA ASP A 79 -13.29 0.62 12.48
C ASP A 79 -14.62 0.46 11.73
N LYS A 80 -15.38 1.55 11.56
CA LYS A 80 -16.59 1.57 10.72
C LYS A 80 -16.27 1.31 9.24
N VAL A 81 -15.15 1.84 8.73
CA VAL A 81 -14.70 1.58 7.36
C VAL A 81 -14.34 0.10 7.18
N ILE A 82 -13.64 -0.51 8.15
CA ILE A 82 -13.33 -1.94 8.17
C ILE A 82 -14.62 -2.75 8.15
N GLN A 83 -15.58 -2.45 9.03
CA GLN A 83 -16.85 -3.17 9.09
C GLN A 83 -17.64 -3.04 7.78
N SER A 84 -17.77 -1.82 7.23
CA SER A 84 -18.45 -1.63 5.94
C SER A 84 -17.77 -2.38 4.80
N TRP A 85 -16.43 -2.40 4.77
CA TRP A 85 -15.67 -3.17 3.79
C TRP A 85 -15.95 -4.68 3.89
N LEU A 86 -16.12 -5.21 5.11
CA LEU A 86 -16.41 -6.62 5.33
C LEU A 86 -17.88 -6.99 5.06
N SER A 87 -18.82 -6.07 5.27
CA SER A 87 -20.25 -6.26 4.96
C SER A 87 -20.56 -6.20 3.47
N ARG A 88 -19.73 -5.53 2.65
CA ARG A 88 -19.83 -5.56 1.19
C ARG A 88 -19.37 -6.94 0.70
N LYS A 89 -20.26 -7.92 0.76
CA LYS A 89 -20.15 -9.23 0.10
C LYS A 89 -21.10 -9.29 -1.08
#